data_AF-A0A448B819-F1
#
_entry.id   AF-A0A448B819-F1
#
_cell.length_a   1.000
_cell.length_b   1.000
_cell.length_c   1.000
_cell.angle_alpha   90.00
_cell.angle_beta   90.00
_cell.angle_gamma   90.00
#
_symmetry.space_group_name_H-M   'P 1'
#
loop_
_entity.id
_entity.type
_entity.pdbx_description
1 polymer ?
#
loop_
_entity_poly.entity_id
_entity_poly.type
_entity_poly.pdbx_seq_one_letter_code
_entity_poly.pdbx_strand_id
1 'polypeptide(L)'
;MELFIKFPDQSQSFTAGVEYGRLFGRIEKGDPVVTNDGFPVRIENKELLQNTCTKYGYTYNFGVEYYGEWIEFTAIKITNSEN
;
A
#
# COMPACT_ATOMS: atom_id res chain seq x y z
N MET A 1 23.49 5.99 15.68
CA MET A 1 22.28 6.81 15.82
C MET A 1 21.21 5.91 16.41
N GLU A 2 20.81 6.13 17.65
CA GLU A 2 19.72 5.38 18.29
C GLU A 2 18.39 6.09 18.06
N LEU A 3 17.39 5.35 17.57
CA LEU A 3 16.02 5.83 17.41
C LEU A 3 15.34 5.90 18.78
N PHE A 4 14.91 7.10 19.18
CA PHE A 4 14.34 7.44 20.49
C PHE A 4 12.87 7.05 20.68
N ILE A 5 12.24 6.40 19.70
CA ILE A 5 10.81 6.09 19.74
C ILE A 5 10.63 4.58 19.63
N LYS A 6 10.34 3.95 20.77
CA LYS A 6 9.80 2.58 20.83
C LYS A 6 8.31 2.67 21.08
N PHE A 7 7.52 2.26 20.08
CA PHE A 7 6.11 2.02 20.29
C PHE A 7 5.93 0.68 21.01
N PRO A 8 4.95 0.55 21.92
CA PRO A 8 4.60 -0.74 22.50
C PRO A 8 4.27 -1.73 21.37
N ASP A 9 4.61 -2.99 21.59
CA ASP A 9 4.54 -4.11 20.64
C ASP A 9 3.08 -4.36 20.20
N GLN A 10 2.54 -3.47 19.37
CA GLN A 10 1.34 -3.75 18.60
C GLN A 10 1.73 -4.85 17.62
N SER A 11 1.03 -5.98 17.66
CA SER A 11 1.39 -7.12 16.82
C SER A 11 1.62 -6.64 15.38
N GLN A 12 2.72 -7.06 14.78
CA GLN A 12 3.09 -6.63 13.43
C GLN A 12 1.92 -6.88 12.43
N SER A 13 1.15 -7.95 12.66
CA SER A 13 -0.10 -8.27 11.95
C SER A 13 -1.20 -7.21 12.08
N PHE A 14 -1.38 -6.59 13.25
CA PHE A 14 -2.34 -5.48 13.42
C PHE A 14 -1.92 -4.27 12.59
N THR A 15 -0.63 -3.93 12.60
CA THR A 15 -0.09 -2.81 11.82
C THR A 15 -0.24 -3.05 10.31
N ALA A 16 0.03 -4.28 9.86
CA ALA A 16 -0.17 -4.67 8.46
C ALA A 16 -1.64 -4.55 8.02
N GLY A 17 -2.58 -4.99 8.88
CA GLY A 17 -4.01 -4.91 8.60
C GLY A 17 -4.53 -3.46 8.51
N VAL A 18 -4.07 -2.57 9.39
CA VAL A 18 -4.45 -1.14 9.35
C VAL A 18 -3.90 -0.45 8.09
N GLU A 19 -2.64 -0.72 7.73
CA GLU A 19 -2.03 -0.21 6.51
C GLU A 19 -2.83 -0.62 5.26
N TYR A 20 -3.11 -1.92 5.13
CA TYR A 20 -3.88 -2.44 4.02
C TYR A 20 -5.29 -1.82 3.98
N GLY A 21 -5.98 -1.78 5.13
CA GLY A 21 -7.34 -1.24 5.21
C GLY A 21 -7.45 0.21 4.74
N ARG A 22 -6.45 1.04 5.07
CA ARG A 22 -6.37 2.43 4.57
C ARG A 22 -6.24 2.49 3.06
N LEU A 23 -5.34 1.70 2.47
CA LEU A 23 -5.11 1.68 1.03
C LEU A 23 -6.33 1.12 0.28
N PHE A 24 -6.94 0.06 0.83
CA PHE A 24 -8.18 -0.50 0.33
C PHE A 24 -9.30 0.55 0.28
N GLY A 25 -9.50 1.32 1.35
CA GLY A 25 -10.53 2.37 1.39
C GLY A 25 -10.33 3.45 0.31
N ARG A 26 -9.07 3.82 0.01
CA ARG A 26 -8.74 4.76 -1.08
C ARG A 26 -9.02 4.17 -2.46
N ILE A 27 -8.64 2.90 -2.67
CA ILE A 27 -8.89 2.17 -3.92
C ILE A 27 -10.40 2.04 -4.18
N GLU A 28 -11.15 1.64 -3.15
CA GLU A 28 -12.60 1.47 -3.19
C GLU A 28 -13.33 2.78 -3.47
N LYS A 29 -12.88 3.89 -2.85
CA LYS A 29 -13.40 5.23 -3.12
C LYS A 29 -13.17 5.71 -4.55
N GLY A 30 -12.18 5.14 -5.25
CA GLY A 30 -11.85 5.54 -6.62
C GLY A 30 -10.86 6.70 -6.69
N ASP A 31 -10.01 6.88 -5.67
CA ASP A 31 -8.98 7.92 -5.70
C ASP A 31 -8.10 7.75 -6.96
N PRO A 32 -7.79 8.81 -7.72
CA PRO A 32 -7.08 8.68 -8.99
C PRO A 32 -5.66 8.13 -8.82
N VAL A 33 -5.02 8.44 -7.69
CA VAL A 33 -3.70 7.94 -7.30
C VAL A 33 -3.75 7.50 -5.85
N VAL A 34 -3.32 6.27 -5.60
CA VAL A 34 -3.23 5.67 -4.27
C VAL A 34 -1.77 5.37 -3.95
N THR A 35 -1.29 5.96 -2.87
CA THR A 35 0.04 5.71 -2.30
C THR A 35 -0.10 5.53 -0.79
N ASN A 36 0.95 5.05 -0.13
CA ASN A 36 1.01 5.02 1.33
C ASN A 36 1.61 6.32 1.91
N ASP A 37 1.19 7.46 1.35
CA ASP A 37 1.58 8.81 1.77
C ASP A 37 3.11 9.02 1.83
N GLY A 38 3.83 8.43 0.87
CA GLY A 38 5.29 8.53 0.76
C GLY A 38 6.07 7.48 1.57
N PHE A 39 5.38 6.65 2.35
CA PHE A 39 6.00 5.51 3.02
C PHE A 39 5.95 4.26 2.14
N PRO A 40 6.88 3.30 2.29
CA PRO A 40 6.70 1.98 1.72
C PRO A 40 5.57 1.24 2.45
N VAL A 41 5.08 0.15 1.85
CA VAL A 41 4.10 -0.77 2.45
C VAL A 41 4.80 -2.04 2.91
N ARG A 42 4.20 -2.80 3.83
CA ARG A 42 4.73 -4.11 4.23
C ARG A 42 4.68 -5.08 3.07
N ILE A 43 5.75 -5.86 2.89
CA ILE A 43 5.86 -6.86 1.82
C ILE A 43 4.76 -7.93 1.91
N GLU A 44 4.30 -8.23 3.12
CA GLU A 44 3.18 -9.14 3.39
C GLU A 44 1.87 -8.70 2.72
N ASN A 45 1.68 -7.38 2.52
CA ASN A 45 0.49 -6.82 1.87
C ASN A 45 0.57 -6.84 0.34
N LYS A 46 1.70 -7.23 -0.26
CA LYS A 46 1.97 -7.14 -1.71
C LYS A 46 0.92 -7.87 -2.54
N GLU A 47 0.68 -9.15 -2.27
CA GLU A 47 -0.29 -9.97 -3.01
C GLU A 47 -1.71 -9.43 -2.85
N LEU A 48 -2.09 -9.03 -1.64
CA LEU A 48 -3.42 -8.52 -1.37
C LEU A 48 -3.67 -7.19 -2.08
N LEU A 49 -2.69 -6.28 -2.11
CA LEU A 49 -2.76 -5.04 -2.87
C LEU A 49 -2.83 -5.28 -4.39
N GLN A 50 -2.09 -6.25 -4.93
CA GLN A 50 -2.16 -6.62 -6.34
C GLN A 50 -3.57 -7.08 -6.74
N ASN A 51 -4.14 -7.99 -5.95
CA ASN A 51 -5.48 -8.52 -6.17
C ASN A 51 -6.54 -7.40 -6.09
N THR A 52 -6.41 -6.51 -5.11
CA THR A 52 -7.32 -5.37 -4.94
C THR A 52 -7.18 -4.38 -6.09
N CYS A 53 -5.98 -3.99 -6.50
CA CYS A 53 -5.81 -3.08 -7.63
C CYS A 53 -6.40 -3.66 -8.92
N THR A 54 -6.15 -4.94 -9.19
CA THR A 54 -6.71 -5.65 -10.36
C THR A 54 -8.23 -5.65 -10.34
N LYS A 55 -8.83 -6.04 -9.20
CA LYS A 55 -10.29 -6.09 -9.02
C LYS A 55 -10.97 -4.75 -9.26
N TYR A 56 -10.33 -3.65 -8.84
CA TYR A 56 -10.91 -2.31 -8.94
C TYR A 56 -10.41 -1.53 -10.16
N GLY A 57 -9.67 -2.14 -11.10
CA GLY A 57 -9.24 -1.49 -12.33
C GLY A 57 -8.18 -0.40 -12.11
N TYR A 58 -7.15 -0.73 -11.34
CA TYR A 58 -5.96 0.11 -11.14
C TYR A 58 -4.73 -0.54 -11.77
N THR A 59 -3.89 0.27 -12.39
CA THR A 59 -2.50 -0.11 -12.67
C THR A 59 -1.69 0.13 -11.42
N TYR A 60 -0.93 -0.87 -10.96
CA TYR A 60 -0.11 -0.79 -9.76
C TYR A 60 1.37 -0.96 -10.10
N ASN A 61 2.24 -0.35 -9.29
CA ASN A 61 3.68 -0.51 -9.36
C ASN A 61 4.24 -0.78 -7.96
N PHE A 62 5.17 -1.73 -7.91
CA PHE A 62 5.99 -2.00 -6.74
C PHE A 62 7.44 -1.63 -7.06
N GLY A 63 8.02 -0.75 -6.25
CA GLY A 63 9.36 -0.20 -6.47
C GLY A 63 10.42 -0.91 -5.63
N VAL A 64 11.27 -0.11 -4.98
CA VAL A 64 12.39 -0.61 -4.18
C VAL A 64 11.90 -1.36 -2.95
N GLU A 65 12.53 -2.51 -2.67
CA GLU A 65 12.36 -3.25 -1.42
C GLU A 65 13.41 -2.78 -0.39
N TYR A 66 12.97 -2.53 0.84
CA TYR A 66 13.81 -2.11 1.95
C TYR A 66 13.84 -3.19 3.04
N TYR A 67 15.05 -3.66 3.34
CA TYR A 67 15.32 -4.62 4.41
C TYR A 67 14.52 -5.95 4.31
N GLY A 68 13.98 -6.27 3.13
CA GLY A 68 13.14 -7.47 2.92
C GLY A 68 11.77 -7.43 3.60
N GLU A 69 11.41 -6.31 4.23
CA GLU A 69 10.17 -6.17 4.99
C GLU A 69 9.20 -5.16 4.36
N TRP A 70 9.74 -4.18 3.62
CA TRP A 70 8.99 -3.05 3.09
C TRP A 70 9.20 -2.91 1.58
N ILE A 71 8.22 -2.40 0.87
CA ILE A 71 8.26 -2.19 -0.58
C ILE A 71 7.53 -0.90 -0.97
N GLU A 72 8.07 -0.13 -1.90
CA GLU A 72 7.35 1.03 -2.44
C GLU A 72 6.09 0.59 -3.17
N PHE A 73 5.01 1.36 -3.03
CA PHE A 73 3.74 1.07 -3.66
C PHE A 73 3.09 2.33 -4.22
N THR A 74 2.58 2.24 -5.45
CA THR A 74 1.73 3.25 -6.08
C THR A 74 0.71 2.55 -6.96
N ALA A 75 -0.54 3.02 -6.94
CA ALA A 75 -1.58 2.59 -7.85
C ALA A 75 -2.28 3.79 -8.49
N ILE A 76 -2.61 3.67 -9.77
CA ILE A 76 -3.26 4.71 -10.57
C ILE A 76 -4.54 4.13 -11.17
N LYS A 77 -5.66 4.85 -11.02
CA LYS A 77 -6.95 4.42 -11.56
C LYS A 77 -6.90 4.45 -13.08
N ILE A 78 -7.31 3.36 -13.73
CA ILE A 78 -7.46 3.35 -15.18
C ILE A 78 -8.74 4.14 -15.50
N THR A 79 -8.57 5.38 -15.95
CA THR A 79 -9.64 6.13 -16.59
C THR A 79 -9.58 5.83 -18.08
N ASN A 80 -10.52 5.05 -18.60
CA ASN A 80 -10.70 4.96 -20.05
C ASN A 80 -11.02 6.38 -20.53
N SER A 81 -10.05 7.01 -21.19
CA SER A 81 -10.32 8.22 -21.96
C SER A 81 -11.06 7.74 -23.20
N GLU A 82 -12.39 7.74 -23.14
CA GLU A 82 -13.21 7.62 -24.35
C GLU A 82 -12.90 8.85 -25.22
N ASN A 83 -12.21 8.62 -26.34
CA ASN A 83 -12.15 9.54 -27.48
C ASN A 83 -13.32 9.26 -28.41
#